data_AF-A0A3D5ENZ8-F1
#
_entry.id   AF-A0A3D5ENZ8-F1
#
_cell.length_a   1.000
_cell.length_b   1.000
_cell.length_c   1.000
_cell.angle_alpha   90.00
_cell.angle_beta   90.00
_cell.angle_gamma   90.00
#
_symmetry.space_group_name_H-M   'P 1'
#
loop_
_entity.id
_entity.type
_entity.pdbx_description
1 polymer ?
#
loop_
_entity_poly.entity_id
_entity_poly.type
_entity_poly.pdbx_seq_one_letter_code
_entity_poly.pdbx_strand_id
1 'polypeptide(L)'
;MIRFLLIIIAIAACLGIAPFFIDQKGYVLIAFNNTTVEGTIWGVTALVLLAFAAIFLLYKLVRYLWSLYSHTRHRFFARSEERKHAAIEQGIWSLINNDYTELELALENNSVAEQWNDVRYALLAKAALANNNREQATSYLDKISQDKQLKVANLWVASGETSTIFADLKALAERKKASSLELKMYAHVLMQEKKWSALNEFMPRLLRKKALSDNEWRQLFDHYFSAQPSSELTTRYEQLAKNLKPLAEVSYFSAMARVGDLNKIELSLIKMLKKPLQHKDLARILRASTAGDALKLQTSLQDILKKDTENTDLLLALACLANAHGQYDLAARVFDKALNADNRDEYLQQAVLSYSKSAQPDKALVLYQ
;
A
#
# COMPACT_ATOMS: atom_id res chain seq x y z
N MET A 1 -29.65 53.11 -12.15
CA MET A 1 -30.72 54.14 -12.14
C MET A 1 -30.35 55.38 -12.95
N ILE A 2 -29.16 55.97 -12.79
CA ILE A 2 -28.70 57.16 -13.54
C ILE A 2 -28.75 57.01 -15.07
N ARG A 3 -28.39 55.84 -15.62
CA ARG A 3 -28.43 55.57 -17.07
C ARG A 3 -29.83 55.63 -17.68
N PHE A 4 -30.86 55.26 -16.92
CA PHE A 4 -32.25 55.27 -17.40
C PHE A 4 -32.82 56.69 -17.39
N LEU A 5 -32.50 57.47 -16.35
CA LEU A 5 -32.87 58.88 -16.24
C LEU A 5 -32.25 59.72 -17.37
N LEU A 6 -30.97 59.48 -17.71
CA LEU A 6 -30.29 60.17 -18.82
C LEU A 6 -30.93 59.87 -20.20
N ILE A 7 -31.39 58.63 -20.41
CA ILE A 7 -32.08 58.26 -21.66
C ILE A 7 -33.43 58.98 -21.76
N ILE A 8 -34.19 59.07 -20.66
CA ILE A 8 -35.47 59.78 -20.63
C ILE A 8 -35.27 61.28 -20.91
N ILE A 9 -34.25 61.91 -20.30
CA ILE A 9 -33.92 63.32 -20.53
C ILE A 9 -33.49 63.55 -22.00
N ALA A 10 -32.69 62.65 -22.57
CA ALA A 10 -32.27 62.74 -23.96
C ALA A 10 -33.46 62.58 -24.94
N ILE A 11 -34.39 61.68 -24.65
CA ILE A 11 -35.62 61.49 -25.46
C ILE A 11 -36.50 62.74 -25.37
N ALA A 12 -36.70 63.29 -24.17
CA ALA A 12 -37.48 64.52 -23.98
C ALA A 12 -36.85 65.72 -24.71
N ALA A 13 -35.52 65.85 -24.69
CA ALA A 13 -34.81 66.89 -25.44
C ALA A 13 -34.95 66.72 -26.95
N CYS A 14 -34.82 65.49 -27.48
CA CYS A 14 -35.04 65.21 -28.90
C CYS A 14 -36.49 65.51 -29.34
N LEU A 15 -37.49 65.14 -28.54
CA LEU A 15 -38.91 65.42 -28.82
C LEU A 15 -39.23 66.92 -28.76
N GLY A 16 -38.58 67.68 -27.85
CA GLY A 16 -38.77 69.13 -27.74
C GLY A 16 -38.13 69.93 -28.88
N ILE A 17 -37.05 69.41 -29.48
CA ILE A 17 -36.32 70.09 -30.57
C ILE A 17 -36.89 69.71 -31.96
N ALA A 18 -37.54 68.55 -32.08
CA ALA A 18 -38.11 68.05 -33.34
C ALA A 18 -39.07 69.04 -34.06
N PRO A 19 -39.95 69.81 -33.38
CA PRO A 19 -40.86 70.73 -34.06
C PRO A 19 -40.18 71.93 -34.71
N PHE A 20 -39.01 72.34 -34.21
CA PHE A 20 -38.27 73.51 -34.73
C PHE A 20 -37.65 73.28 -36.12
N PHE A 21 -37.56 72.03 -36.55
CA PHE A 21 -36.91 71.66 -37.81
C PHE A 21 -37.87 71.35 -38.96
N ILE A 22 -39.18 71.43 -38.72
CA ILE A 22 -40.21 71.11 -39.71
C ILE A 22 -40.32 72.19 -40.81
N ASP A 23 -39.95 73.45 -40.51
CA ASP A 23 -40.20 74.60 -41.41
C ASP A 23 -39.01 75.00 -42.30
N GLN A 24 -37.85 74.33 -42.17
CA GLN A 24 -36.67 74.57 -43.03
C GLN A 24 -36.44 73.41 -44.00
N LYS A 25 -36.90 73.59 -45.25
CA LYS A 25 -36.74 72.63 -46.35
C LYS A 25 -35.32 72.68 -46.94
N GLY A 26 -34.34 72.17 -46.19
CA GLY A 26 -33.03 71.88 -46.76
C GLY A 26 -33.14 70.78 -47.81
N TYR A 27 -32.73 71.05 -49.05
CA TYR A 27 -32.74 70.09 -50.17
C TYR A 27 -31.37 69.43 -50.32
N VAL A 28 -31.34 68.11 -50.48
CA VAL A 28 -30.13 67.33 -50.76
C VAL A 28 -30.38 66.49 -52.00
N LEU A 29 -29.52 66.66 -52.99
CA LEU A 29 -29.50 65.84 -54.19
C LEU A 29 -28.21 65.03 -54.19
N ILE A 30 -28.34 63.71 -54.07
CA ILE A 30 -27.21 62.80 -54.19
C ILE A 30 -27.31 62.14 -55.56
N ALA A 31 -26.42 62.53 -56.48
CA ALA A 31 -26.29 61.92 -57.79
C ALA A 31 -25.22 60.82 -57.72
N PHE A 32 -25.60 59.58 -58.00
CA PHE A 32 -24.68 58.46 -58.11
C PHE A 32 -24.90 57.80 -59.49
N ASN A 33 -23.95 58.02 -60.40
CA ASN A 33 -23.98 57.57 -61.79
C ASN A 33 -25.28 58.01 -62.51
N ASN A 34 -26.17 57.09 -62.92
CA ASN A 34 -27.46 57.39 -63.57
C ASN A 34 -28.65 57.52 -62.59
N THR A 35 -28.42 57.43 -61.28
CA THR A 35 -29.49 57.52 -60.27
C THR A 35 -29.37 58.79 -59.45
N THR A 36 -30.46 59.56 -59.44
CA THR A 36 -30.57 60.77 -58.64
C THR A 36 -31.55 60.50 -57.51
N VAL A 37 -31.07 60.56 -56.28
CA VAL A 37 -31.92 60.42 -55.08
C VAL A 37 -32.15 61.82 -54.53
N GLU A 38 -33.40 62.27 -54.62
CA GLU A 38 -33.86 63.54 -54.06
C GLU A 38 -34.33 63.31 -52.63
N GLY A 39 -33.80 64.07 -51.68
CA GLY A 39 -34.13 63.95 -50.27
C GLY A 39 -34.08 65.29 -49.55
N THR A 40 -34.69 65.35 -48.37
CA THR A 40 -34.51 66.48 -47.46
C THR A 40 -33.26 66.26 -46.61
N ILE A 41 -32.57 67.35 -46.21
CA ILE A 41 -31.43 67.29 -45.28
C ILE A 41 -31.81 66.45 -44.05
N TRP A 42 -33.00 66.68 -43.50
CA TRP A 42 -33.52 65.95 -42.34
C TRP A 42 -33.70 64.45 -42.59
N GLY A 43 -34.15 64.05 -43.77
CA GLY A 43 -34.28 62.64 -44.14
C GLY A 43 -32.92 61.94 -44.21
N VAL A 44 -31.93 62.59 -44.84
CA VAL A 44 -30.56 62.06 -44.93
C VAL A 44 -29.91 62.00 -43.55
N THR A 45 -30.06 63.04 -42.73
CA THR A 45 -29.53 63.05 -41.36
C THR A 45 -30.15 61.96 -40.49
N ALA A 46 -31.47 61.76 -40.56
CA ALA A 46 -32.16 60.69 -39.83
C ALA A 46 -31.67 59.30 -40.27
N LEU A 47 -31.45 59.09 -41.57
CA LEU A 47 -30.95 57.84 -42.12
C LEU A 47 -29.52 57.54 -41.66
N VAL A 48 -28.64 58.54 -41.64
CA VAL A 48 -27.28 58.41 -41.09
C VAL A 48 -27.32 58.06 -39.61
N LEU A 49 -28.19 58.72 -38.83
CA LEU A 49 -28.34 58.45 -37.39
C LEU A 49 -28.84 57.03 -37.13
N LEU A 50 -29.81 56.57 -37.92
CA LEU A 50 -30.29 55.17 -37.89
C LEU A 50 -29.19 54.16 -38.26
N ALA A 51 -28.39 54.44 -39.28
CA ALA A 51 -27.27 53.59 -39.68
C ALA A 51 -26.23 53.48 -38.54
N PHE A 52 -25.87 54.58 -37.89
CA PHE A 52 -24.99 54.57 -36.73
C PHE A 52 -25.57 53.79 -35.55
N ALA A 53 -26.87 53.94 -35.28
CA ALA A 53 -27.55 53.18 -34.24
C ALA A 53 -27.53 51.67 -34.53
N ALA A 54 -27.78 51.27 -35.78
CA ALA A 54 -27.73 49.88 -36.22
C ALA A 54 -26.32 49.28 -36.08
N ILE A 55 -25.29 50.00 -36.51
CA ILE A 55 -23.89 49.58 -36.37
C ILE A 55 -23.51 49.45 -34.89
N PHE A 56 -23.94 50.38 -34.04
CA PHE A 56 -23.68 50.31 -32.61
C PHE A 56 -24.35 49.11 -31.94
N LEU A 57 -25.60 48.82 -32.31
CA LEU A 57 -26.32 47.62 -31.84
C LEU A 57 -25.61 46.34 -32.30
N LEU A 58 -25.17 46.27 -33.56
CA LEU A 58 -24.43 45.13 -34.10
C LEU A 58 -23.11 44.92 -33.35
N TYR A 59 -22.32 45.99 -33.13
CA TYR A 59 -21.09 45.94 -32.35
C TYR A 59 -21.33 45.38 -30.94
N LYS A 60 -22.39 45.85 -30.28
CA LYS A 60 -22.74 45.40 -28.92
C LYS A 60 -23.18 43.94 -28.90
N LEU A 61 -23.92 43.50 -29.91
CA LEU A 61 -24.35 42.11 -30.07
C LEU A 61 -23.14 41.18 -30.28
N VAL A 62 -22.22 41.53 -31.18
CA VAL A 62 -21.00 40.76 -31.42
C VAL A 62 -20.15 40.65 -30.15
N ARG A 63 -19.97 41.76 -29.43
CA ARG A 63 -19.23 41.76 -28.14
C ARG A 63 -19.90 40.88 -27.09
N TYR A 64 -21.23 40.88 -27.03
CA TYR A 64 -21.98 40.06 -26.08
C TYR A 64 -21.85 38.56 -26.40
N LEU A 65 -21.97 38.18 -27.67
CA LEU A 65 -21.77 36.79 -28.11
C LEU A 65 -20.33 36.30 -27.83
N TRP A 66 -19.32 37.15 -28.06
CA TRP A 66 -17.93 36.79 -27.74
C TRP A 66 -17.69 36.63 -26.24
N SER A 67 -18.33 37.48 -25.42
CA SER A 67 -18.28 37.40 -23.95
C SER A 67 -18.95 36.14 -23.41
N LEU A 68 -20.03 35.65 -24.04
CA LEU A 68 -20.68 34.40 -23.66
C LEU A 68 -19.80 33.19 -23.98
N TYR A 69 -19.12 33.22 -25.12
CA TYR A 69 -18.24 32.14 -25.57
C TYR A 69 -16.97 32.01 -24.69
N SER A 70 -16.37 33.13 -24.25
CA SER A 70 -15.19 33.08 -23.36
C SER A 70 -15.52 32.62 -21.93
N HIS A 71 -16.67 33.03 -21.38
CA HIS A 71 -17.05 32.69 -20.01
C HIS A 71 -17.57 31.25 -19.84
N THR A 72 -18.19 30.67 -20.86
CA THR A 72 -18.72 29.29 -20.78
C THR A 72 -17.61 28.26 -20.90
N ARG A 73 -16.62 28.48 -21.77
CA ARG A 73 -15.50 27.52 -21.95
C ARG A 73 -14.67 27.38 -20.67
N HIS A 74 -14.29 28.48 -20.01
CA HIS A 74 -13.51 28.38 -18.77
C HIS A 74 -14.25 27.66 -17.63
N ARG A 75 -15.58 27.78 -17.52
CA ARG A 75 -16.34 27.15 -16.44
C ARG A 75 -16.55 25.65 -16.63
N PHE A 76 -16.67 25.17 -17.87
CA PHE A 76 -16.77 23.74 -18.16
C PHE A 76 -15.42 23.01 -18.01
N PHE A 77 -14.32 23.63 -18.48
CA PHE A 77 -12.98 23.05 -18.30
C PHE A 77 -12.53 23.10 -16.83
N ALA A 78 -12.81 24.18 -16.07
CA ALA A 78 -12.49 24.26 -14.65
C ALA A 78 -13.23 23.18 -13.82
N ARG A 79 -14.52 22.96 -14.07
CA ARG A 79 -15.30 21.90 -13.40
C ARG A 79 -14.80 20.49 -13.73
N SER A 80 -14.25 20.29 -14.93
CA SER A 80 -13.68 18.98 -15.29
C SER A 80 -12.39 18.70 -14.53
N GLU A 81 -11.52 19.70 -14.34
CA GLU A 81 -10.29 19.55 -13.57
C GLU A 81 -10.58 19.38 -12.07
N GLU A 82 -11.52 20.14 -11.51
CA GLU A 82 -11.99 19.97 -10.12
C GLU A 82 -12.48 18.54 -9.86
N ARG A 83 -13.25 17.94 -10.79
CA ARG A 83 -13.72 16.55 -10.66
C ARG A 83 -12.58 15.53 -10.70
N LYS A 84 -11.56 15.73 -11.54
CA LYS A 84 -10.38 14.86 -11.62
C LYS A 84 -9.59 14.89 -10.30
N HIS A 85 -9.44 16.06 -9.69
CA HIS A 85 -8.80 16.21 -8.39
C HIS A 85 -9.63 15.58 -7.27
N ALA A 86 -10.94 15.80 -7.26
CA ALA A 86 -11.85 15.22 -6.28
C ALA A 86 -11.84 13.68 -6.32
N ALA A 87 -11.73 13.06 -7.51
CA ALA A 87 -11.65 11.60 -7.64
C ALA A 87 -10.38 11.02 -6.98
N ILE A 88 -9.22 11.64 -7.18
CA ILE A 88 -7.97 11.22 -6.51
C ILE A 88 -8.06 11.46 -5.00
N GLU A 89 -8.57 12.61 -4.57
CA GLU A 89 -8.73 12.93 -3.16
C GLU A 89 -9.65 11.92 -2.46
N GLN A 90 -10.80 11.61 -3.07
CA GLN A 90 -11.71 10.57 -2.57
C GLN A 90 -11.03 9.21 -2.54
N GLY A 91 -10.29 8.83 -3.58
CA GLY A 91 -9.53 7.57 -3.61
C GLY A 91 -8.49 7.48 -2.48
N ILE A 92 -7.83 8.59 -2.15
CA ILE A 92 -6.86 8.65 -1.04
C ILE A 92 -7.58 8.52 0.32
N TRP A 93 -8.70 9.22 0.52
CA TRP A 93 -9.50 9.08 1.75
C TRP A 93 -10.03 7.66 1.93
N SER A 94 -10.54 7.06 0.86
CA SER A 94 -11.01 5.68 0.84
C SER A 94 -9.86 4.72 1.21
N LEU A 95 -8.66 4.93 0.66
CA LEU A 95 -7.48 4.14 1.03
C LEU A 95 -7.13 4.26 2.52
N ILE A 96 -7.14 5.49 3.08
CA ILE A 96 -6.82 5.74 4.50
C ILE A 96 -7.80 4.99 5.41
N ASN A 97 -9.07 4.94 5.02
CA ASN A 97 -10.11 4.23 5.76
C ASN A 97 -10.17 2.71 5.45
N ASN A 98 -9.27 2.20 4.60
CA ASN A 98 -9.28 0.83 4.07
C ASN A 98 -10.60 0.46 3.36
N ASP A 99 -11.32 1.45 2.83
CA ASP A 99 -12.50 1.23 1.99
C ASP A 99 -12.05 1.03 0.53
N TYR A 100 -11.70 -0.21 0.21
CA TYR A 100 -11.21 -0.56 -1.12
C TYR A 100 -12.32 -0.57 -2.18
N THR A 101 -13.57 -0.77 -1.77
CA THR A 101 -14.72 -0.76 -2.67
C THR A 101 -15.04 0.65 -3.15
N GLU A 102 -15.09 1.62 -2.22
CA GLU A 102 -15.25 3.03 -2.62
C GLU A 102 -14.06 3.54 -3.42
N LEU A 103 -12.83 3.08 -3.11
CA LEU A 103 -11.64 3.44 -3.87
C LEU A 103 -11.77 2.99 -5.34
N GLU A 104 -12.14 1.75 -5.59
CA GLU A 104 -12.34 1.22 -6.94
C GLU A 104 -13.43 2.00 -7.68
N LEU A 105 -14.59 2.24 -7.05
CA LEU A 105 -15.66 3.03 -7.65
C LEU A 105 -15.24 4.46 -7.98
N ALA A 106 -14.51 5.11 -7.07
CA ALA A 106 -14.04 6.48 -7.22
C ALA A 106 -12.98 6.60 -8.31
N LEU A 107 -12.14 5.58 -8.51
CA LEU A 107 -11.02 5.66 -9.43
C LEU A 107 -11.28 4.97 -10.78
N GLU A 108 -11.95 3.82 -10.85
CA GLU A 108 -12.17 3.09 -12.12
C GLU A 108 -13.01 3.91 -13.10
N ASN A 109 -14.11 4.50 -12.62
CA ASN A 109 -15.08 5.21 -13.45
C ASN A 109 -14.71 6.66 -13.74
N ASN A 110 -13.76 7.24 -12.99
CA ASN A 110 -13.36 8.63 -13.14
C ASN A 110 -12.00 8.77 -13.82
N SER A 111 -11.92 9.70 -14.77
CA SER A 111 -10.62 10.16 -15.29
C SER A 111 -9.90 10.97 -14.23
N VAL A 112 -8.58 10.87 -14.16
CA VAL A 112 -7.73 11.72 -13.32
C VAL A 112 -6.83 12.58 -14.22
N ALA A 113 -6.19 13.60 -13.65
CA ALA A 113 -5.22 14.37 -14.41
C ALA A 113 -4.03 13.48 -14.79
N GLU A 114 -3.42 13.72 -15.96
CA GLU A 114 -2.42 12.84 -16.57
C GLU A 114 -1.26 12.49 -15.63
N GLN A 115 -0.78 13.47 -14.88
CA GLN A 115 0.29 13.31 -13.88
C GLN A 115 -0.04 12.32 -12.74
N TRP A 116 -1.32 12.05 -12.48
CA TRP A 116 -1.81 11.15 -11.43
C TRP A 116 -2.19 9.75 -11.97
N ASN A 117 -2.12 9.50 -13.28
CA ASN A 117 -2.53 8.22 -13.87
C ASN A 117 -1.78 7.03 -13.28
N ASP A 118 -0.45 7.13 -13.12
CA ASP A 118 0.34 6.05 -12.52
C ASP A 118 -0.01 5.82 -11.04
N VAL A 119 -0.30 6.89 -10.31
CA VAL A 119 -0.71 6.82 -8.91
C VAL A 119 -2.09 6.17 -8.80
N ARG A 120 -3.04 6.54 -9.68
CA ARG A 120 -4.34 5.90 -9.79
C ARG A 120 -4.22 4.40 -10.00
N TYR A 121 -3.38 3.96 -10.95
CA TYR A 121 -3.16 2.53 -11.17
C TYR A 121 -2.50 1.85 -9.99
N ALA A 122 -1.56 2.49 -9.30
CA ALA A 122 -0.96 1.95 -8.08
C ALA A 122 -1.99 1.78 -6.94
N LEU A 123 -2.92 2.74 -6.79
CA LEU A 123 -4.00 2.68 -5.81
C LEU A 123 -5.00 1.56 -6.13
N LEU A 124 -5.40 1.45 -7.41
CA LEU A 124 -6.26 0.37 -7.89
C LEU A 124 -5.62 -1.00 -7.73
N ALA A 125 -4.32 -1.13 -8.05
CA ALA A 125 -3.58 -2.37 -7.80
C ALA A 125 -3.56 -2.74 -6.32
N LYS A 126 -3.40 -1.74 -5.44
CA LYS A 126 -3.44 -1.97 -3.99
C LYS A 126 -4.81 -2.43 -3.50
N ALA A 127 -5.90 -1.86 -4.01
CA ALA A 127 -7.25 -2.34 -3.70
C ALA A 127 -7.51 -3.76 -4.21
N ALA A 128 -7.12 -4.05 -5.46
CA ALA A 128 -7.22 -5.39 -6.01
C ALA A 128 -6.45 -6.43 -5.18
N LEU A 129 -5.25 -6.10 -4.67
CA LEU A 129 -4.50 -6.97 -3.75
C LEU A 129 -5.21 -7.16 -2.41
N ALA A 130 -5.82 -6.12 -1.86
CA ALA A 130 -6.59 -6.23 -0.62
C ALA A 130 -7.82 -7.13 -0.79
N ASN A 131 -8.43 -7.11 -1.97
CA ASN A 131 -9.52 -8.01 -2.38
C ASN A 131 -9.02 -9.40 -2.84
N ASN A 132 -7.73 -9.71 -2.66
CA ASN A 132 -7.08 -10.95 -3.07
C ASN A 132 -7.16 -11.25 -4.59
N ASN A 133 -7.40 -10.24 -5.41
CA ASN A 133 -7.45 -10.32 -6.88
C ASN A 133 -6.09 -9.95 -7.49
N ARG A 134 -5.18 -10.92 -7.53
CA ARG A 134 -3.79 -10.72 -7.98
C ARG A 134 -3.69 -10.44 -9.48
N GLU A 135 -4.52 -11.07 -10.30
CA GLU A 135 -4.50 -10.88 -11.76
C GLU A 135 -4.88 -9.44 -12.13
N GLN A 136 -5.94 -8.91 -11.52
CA GLN A 136 -6.36 -7.53 -11.74
C GLN A 136 -5.29 -6.54 -11.21
N ALA A 137 -4.66 -6.85 -10.07
CA ALA A 137 -3.57 -6.05 -9.56
C ALA A 137 -2.40 -5.97 -10.55
N THR A 138 -1.96 -7.11 -11.09
CA THR A 138 -0.90 -7.17 -12.11
C THR A 138 -1.28 -6.38 -13.36
N SER A 139 -2.53 -6.50 -13.84
CA SER A 139 -3.01 -5.71 -14.99
C SER A 139 -2.97 -4.20 -14.75
N TYR A 140 -3.22 -3.74 -13.52
CA TYR A 140 -3.05 -2.34 -13.16
C TYR A 140 -1.58 -1.93 -13.07
N LEU A 141 -0.73 -2.78 -12.52
CA LEU A 141 0.70 -2.51 -12.42
C LEU A 141 1.36 -2.41 -13.80
N ASP A 142 0.96 -3.23 -14.77
CA ASP A 142 1.46 -3.18 -16.16
C ASP A 142 1.13 -1.85 -16.86
N LYS A 143 0.07 -1.16 -16.44
CA LYS A 143 -0.33 0.15 -17.01
C LYS A 143 0.50 1.32 -16.47
N ILE A 144 1.33 1.08 -15.45
CA ILE A 144 2.21 2.11 -14.88
C ILE A 144 3.40 2.33 -15.81
N SER A 145 3.79 3.59 -15.97
CA SER A 145 4.95 3.98 -16.79
C SER A 145 6.23 3.27 -16.34
N GLN A 146 7.05 2.82 -17.31
CA GLN A 146 8.25 2.00 -17.03
C GLN A 146 9.23 2.66 -16.05
N ASP A 147 9.39 3.98 -16.11
CA ASP A 147 10.25 4.76 -15.22
C ASP A 147 9.77 4.77 -13.75
N LYS A 148 8.50 4.43 -13.51
CA LYS A 148 7.86 4.42 -12.18
C LYS A 148 7.60 3.01 -11.66
N GLN A 149 7.86 1.96 -12.44
CA GLN A 149 7.66 0.55 -12.02
C GLN A 149 8.39 0.21 -10.73
N LEU A 150 9.60 0.75 -10.53
CA LEU A 150 10.35 0.56 -9.28
C LEU A 150 9.70 1.24 -8.06
N LYS A 151 8.93 2.32 -8.25
CA LYS A 151 8.23 3.00 -7.13
C LYS A 151 7.11 2.14 -6.55
N VAL A 152 6.57 1.21 -7.34
CA VAL A 152 5.49 0.29 -6.95
C VAL A 152 5.97 -1.13 -6.73
N ALA A 153 7.28 -1.37 -6.61
CA ALA A 153 7.82 -2.72 -6.52
C ALA A 153 7.30 -3.52 -5.30
N ASN A 154 6.82 -2.89 -4.23
CA ASN A 154 6.13 -3.58 -3.13
C ASN A 154 4.81 -4.22 -3.57
N LEU A 155 4.08 -3.59 -4.50
CA LEU A 155 2.83 -4.11 -5.03
C LEU A 155 3.09 -5.30 -5.97
N TRP A 156 4.16 -5.24 -6.77
CA TRP A 156 4.63 -6.38 -7.57
C TRP A 156 5.03 -7.58 -6.71
N VAL A 157 5.76 -7.31 -5.63
CA VAL A 157 6.11 -8.33 -4.64
C VAL A 157 4.85 -8.98 -4.04
N ALA A 158 3.88 -8.16 -3.63
CA ALA A 158 2.62 -8.62 -3.07
C ALA A 158 1.72 -9.34 -4.09
N SER A 159 1.79 -9.00 -5.38
CA SER A 159 0.99 -9.64 -6.44
C SER A 159 1.47 -11.05 -6.78
N GLY A 160 2.72 -11.38 -6.48
CA GLY A 160 3.29 -12.67 -6.88
C GLY A 160 4.28 -12.56 -8.03
N GLU A 161 4.12 -11.52 -8.87
CA GLU A 161 4.80 -11.39 -10.15
C GLU A 161 6.01 -10.47 -10.01
N THR A 162 7.20 -11.06 -9.80
CA THR A 162 8.42 -10.25 -9.56
C THR A 162 9.38 -10.25 -10.74
N SER A 163 9.06 -10.99 -11.81
CA SER A 163 9.90 -11.18 -12.98
C SER A 163 10.24 -9.86 -13.69
N THR A 164 9.24 -8.97 -13.81
CA THR A 164 9.32 -7.67 -14.49
C THR A 164 10.30 -6.70 -13.82
N ILE A 165 10.34 -6.70 -12.49
CA ILE A 165 11.13 -5.76 -11.69
C ILE A 165 12.44 -6.36 -11.16
N PHE A 166 12.67 -7.66 -11.33
CA PHE A 166 13.78 -8.38 -10.68
C PHE A 166 15.15 -7.76 -11.00
N ALA A 167 15.43 -7.54 -12.30
CA ALA A 167 16.73 -7.04 -12.75
C ALA A 167 16.99 -5.60 -12.25
N ASP A 168 15.98 -4.74 -12.35
CA ASP A 168 16.05 -3.35 -11.93
C ASP A 168 16.18 -3.22 -10.41
N LEU A 169 15.42 -4.03 -9.66
CA LEU A 169 15.49 -4.05 -8.20
C LEU A 169 16.82 -4.59 -7.69
N LYS A 170 17.38 -5.62 -8.36
CA LYS A 170 18.73 -6.10 -8.07
C LYS A 170 19.76 -4.98 -8.26
N ALA A 171 19.73 -4.32 -9.42
CA ALA A 171 20.64 -3.22 -9.71
C ALA A 171 20.51 -2.08 -8.70
N LEU A 172 19.29 -1.79 -8.23
CA LEU A 172 19.01 -0.80 -7.20
C LEU A 172 19.60 -1.20 -5.83
N ALA A 173 19.34 -2.42 -5.38
CA ALA A 173 19.81 -2.94 -4.09
C ALA A 173 21.35 -3.07 -4.03
N GLU A 174 22.01 -3.29 -5.16
CA GLU A 174 23.47 -3.41 -5.26
C GLU A 174 24.20 -2.05 -5.19
N ARG A 175 23.51 -0.92 -5.40
CA ARG A 175 24.10 0.44 -5.31
C ARG A 175 24.59 0.76 -3.91
N LYS A 176 25.75 1.43 -3.81
CA LYS A 176 26.36 1.79 -2.50
C LYS A 176 25.43 2.58 -1.56
N LYS A 177 24.56 3.42 -2.14
CA LYS A 177 23.58 4.28 -1.45
C LYS A 177 22.16 3.70 -1.43
N ALA A 178 21.98 2.39 -1.65
CA ALA A 178 20.67 1.76 -1.55
C ALA A 178 20.02 2.01 -0.18
N SER A 179 18.74 2.34 -0.18
CA SER A 179 17.94 2.56 1.02
C SER A 179 17.61 1.24 1.71
N SER A 180 17.23 1.30 3.00
CA SER A 180 16.79 0.11 3.73
C SER A 180 15.62 -0.57 3.03
N LEU A 181 14.63 0.21 2.56
CA LEU A 181 13.46 -0.31 1.86
C LEU A 181 13.84 -1.11 0.60
N GLU A 182 14.71 -0.56 -0.25
CA GLU A 182 15.15 -1.24 -1.48
C GLU A 182 15.86 -2.56 -1.18
N LEU A 183 16.68 -2.60 -0.12
CA LEU A 183 17.35 -3.82 0.30
C LEU A 183 16.35 -4.87 0.82
N LYS A 184 15.35 -4.45 1.62
CA LYS A 184 14.28 -5.34 2.11
C LYS A 184 13.48 -5.94 0.97
N MET A 185 13.10 -5.11 0.01
CA MET A 185 12.33 -5.53 -1.16
C MET A 185 13.07 -6.60 -1.96
N TYR A 186 14.36 -6.37 -2.24
CA TYR A 186 15.16 -7.36 -2.97
C TYR A 186 15.32 -8.67 -2.18
N ALA A 187 15.48 -8.60 -0.86
CA ALA A 187 15.53 -9.80 -0.01
C ALA A 187 14.22 -10.61 -0.09
N HIS A 188 13.07 -9.95 -0.05
CA HIS A 188 11.77 -10.60 -0.16
C HIS A 188 11.56 -11.26 -1.53
N VAL A 189 11.94 -10.57 -2.60
CA VAL A 189 11.92 -11.13 -3.96
C VAL A 189 12.78 -12.38 -4.05
N LEU A 190 14.00 -12.36 -3.51
CA LEU A 190 14.88 -13.54 -3.51
C LEU A 190 14.28 -14.73 -2.76
N MET A 191 13.55 -14.49 -1.66
CA MET A 191 12.86 -15.54 -0.91
C MET A 191 11.69 -16.14 -1.71
N GLN A 192 10.86 -15.27 -2.30
CA GLN A 192 9.68 -15.66 -3.07
C GLN A 192 10.06 -16.47 -4.32
N GLU A 193 11.11 -16.05 -5.02
CA GLU A 193 11.68 -16.74 -6.17
C GLU A 193 12.54 -17.97 -5.79
N LYS A 194 12.65 -18.29 -4.49
CA LYS A 194 13.45 -19.40 -3.95
C LYS A 194 14.93 -19.35 -4.38
N LYS A 195 15.47 -18.15 -4.61
CA LYS A 195 16.87 -17.91 -5.01
C LYS A 195 17.79 -17.94 -3.79
N TRP A 196 17.83 -19.07 -3.08
CA TRP A 196 18.52 -19.23 -1.79
C TRP A 196 20.01 -18.89 -1.81
N SER A 197 20.72 -19.27 -2.89
CA SER A 197 22.16 -18.96 -3.01
C SER A 197 22.40 -17.45 -3.07
N ALA A 198 21.65 -16.74 -3.92
CA ALA A 198 21.75 -15.29 -4.04
C ALA A 198 21.31 -14.59 -2.74
N LEU A 199 20.32 -15.14 -2.03
CA LEU A 199 19.91 -14.64 -0.72
C LEU A 199 21.06 -14.75 0.29
N ASN A 200 21.75 -15.90 0.37
CA ASN A 200 22.87 -16.10 1.29
C ASN A 200 24.03 -15.12 1.03
N GLU A 201 24.34 -14.83 -0.23
CA GLU A 201 25.34 -13.84 -0.60
C GLU A 201 24.91 -12.40 -0.24
N PHE A 202 23.59 -12.13 -0.27
CA PHE A 202 23.04 -10.81 -0.02
C PHE A 202 22.81 -10.49 1.46
N MET A 203 22.47 -11.49 2.30
CA MET A 203 22.19 -11.28 3.73
C MET A 203 23.30 -10.54 4.52
N PRO A 204 24.62 -10.78 4.29
CA PRO A 204 25.66 -10.02 4.98
C PRO A 204 25.56 -8.51 4.72
N ARG A 205 25.10 -8.10 3.54
CA ARG A 205 24.89 -6.69 3.20
C ARG A 205 23.69 -6.11 3.93
N LEU A 206 22.58 -6.86 4.04
CA LEU A 206 21.42 -6.48 4.85
C LEU A 206 21.83 -6.19 6.30
N LEU A 207 22.66 -7.06 6.87
CA LEU A 207 23.13 -6.92 8.24
C LEU A 207 24.03 -5.70 8.41
N ARG A 208 25.02 -5.50 7.52
CA ARG A 208 25.92 -4.33 7.56
C ARG A 208 25.17 -3.00 7.47
N LYS A 209 24.12 -2.96 6.66
CA LYS A 209 23.30 -1.76 6.45
C LYS A 209 22.17 -1.61 7.49
N LYS A 210 22.04 -2.55 8.43
CA LYS A 210 20.95 -2.61 9.42
C LYS A 210 19.58 -2.45 8.73
N ALA A 211 19.41 -3.12 7.60
CA ALA A 211 18.19 -3.00 6.81
C ALA A 211 17.00 -3.59 7.57
N LEU A 212 17.17 -4.76 8.19
CA LEU A 212 16.13 -5.49 8.91
C LEU A 212 16.24 -5.28 10.42
N SER A 213 15.08 -5.19 11.08
CA SER A 213 14.93 -5.32 12.53
C SER A 213 15.09 -6.77 12.98
N ASP A 214 15.27 -6.99 14.28
CA ASP A 214 15.40 -8.34 14.85
C ASP A 214 14.18 -9.21 14.55
N ASN A 215 12.98 -8.62 14.52
CA ASN A 215 11.78 -9.35 14.17
C ASN A 215 11.74 -9.78 12.70
N GLU A 216 12.15 -8.89 11.80
CA GLU A 216 12.21 -9.17 10.37
C GLU A 216 13.29 -10.22 10.06
N TRP A 217 14.43 -10.20 10.77
CA TRP A 217 15.44 -11.26 10.66
C TRP A 217 14.89 -12.62 11.08
N ARG A 218 14.15 -12.68 12.20
CA ARG A 218 13.52 -13.92 12.66
C ARG A 218 12.54 -14.46 11.62
N GLN A 219 11.64 -13.62 11.11
CA GLN A 219 10.69 -14.01 10.07
C GLN A 219 11.39 -14.50 8.80
N LEU A 220 12.45 -13.82 8.38
CA LEU A 220 13.26 -14.21 7.22
C LEU A 220 13.90 -15.58 7.43
N PHE A 221 14.53 -15.84 8.58
CA PHE A 221 15.15 -17.13 8.85
C PHE A 221 14.14 -18.25 9.08
N ASP A 222 13.01 -17.97 9.74
CA ASP A 222 11.93 -18.95 9.91
C ASP A 222 11.42 -19.43 8.55
N HIS A 223 11.16 -18.50 7.62
CA HIS A 223 10.77 -18.85 6.26
C HIS A 223 11.91 -19.56 5.51
N TYR A 224 13.13 -19.03 5.57
CA TYR A 224 14.31 -19.61 4.91
C TYR A 224 14.51 -21.08 5.28
N PHE A 225 14.49 -21.44 6.56
CA PHE A 225 14.65 -22.83 7.00
C PHE A 225 13.40 -23.68 6.78
N SER A 226 12.19 -23.12 6.90
CA SER A 226 10.96 -23.87 6.62
C SER A 226 10.84 -24.33 5.16
N ALA A 227 11.48 -23.61 4.23
CA ALA A 227 11.46 -23.92 2.81
C ALA A 227 12.52 -24.96 2.39
N GLN A 228 13.45 -25.33 3.28
CA GLN A 228 14.51 -26.30 2.98
C GLN A 228 14.07 -27.73 3.33
N PRO A 229 14.56 -28.74 2.61
CA PRO A 229 14.39 -30.13 3.03
C PRO A 229 15.18 -30.41 4.32
N SER A 230 14.69 -31.37 5.12
CA SER A 230 15.29 -31.76 6.40
C SER A 230 16.77 -32.12 6.32
N SER A 231 17.18 -32.79 5.24
CA SER A 231 18.57 -33.21 5.00
C SER A 231 19.53 -32.04 4.78
N GLU A 232 19.04 -30.88 4.31
CA GLU A 232 19.89 -29.72 3.98
C GLU A 232 19.98 -28.69 5.11
N LEU A 233 19.12 -28.76 6.14
CA LEU A 233 19.03 -27.74 7.20
C LEU A 233 20.40 -27.40 7.82
N THR A 234 21.17 -28.42 8.22
CA THR A 234 22.50 -28.23 8.82
C THR A 234 23.48 -27.62 7.83
N THR A 235 23.51 -28.13 6.59
CA THR A 235 24.38 -27.61 5.52
C THR A 235 24.09 -26.14 5.24
N ARG A 236 22.80 -25.76 5.16
CA ARG A 236 22.35 -24.40 4.90
C ARG A 236 22.71 -23.46 6.04
N TYR A 237 22.59 -23.90 7.29
CA TYR A 237 23.02 -23.13 8.46
C TYR A 237 24.54 -22.91 8.46
N GLU A 238 25.32 -23.94 8.10
CA GLU A 238 26.78 -23.85 8.06
C GLU A 238 27.31 -22.94 6.95
N GLN A 239 26.58 -22.82 5.84
CA GLN A 239 26.89 -21.89 4.75
C GLN A 239 26.65 -20.41 5.09
N LEU A 240 25.90 -20.11 6.17
CA LEU A 240 25.66 -18.73 6.58
C LEU A 240 26.96 -18.06 7.04
N ALA A 241 27.10 -16.77 6.73
CA ALA A 241 28.20 -15.97 7.24
C ALA A 241 28.20 -15.97 8.78
N LYS A 242 29.40 -15.97 9.39
CA LYS A 242 29.57 -16.11 10.86
C LYS A 242 28.76 -15.10 11.68
N ASN A 243 28.57 -13.89 11.17
CA ASN A 243 27.80 -12.83 11.81
C ASN A 243 26.27 -12.99 11.69
N LEU A 244 25.79 -13.84 10.78
CA LEU A 244 24.38 -14.18 10.61
C LEU A 244 23.96 -15.37 11.47
N LYS A 245 24.89 -16.29 11.77
CA LYS A 245 24.60 -17.50 12.58
C LYS A 245 23.87 -17.21 13.89
N PRO A 246 24.26 -16.20 14.72
CA PRO A 246 23.53 -15.89 15.95
C PRO A 246 22.09 -15.44 15.74
N LEU A 247 21.80 -14.75 14.63
CA LEU A 247 20.45 -14.31 14.27
C LEU A 247 19.58 -15.47 13.76
N ALA A 248 20.22 -16.46 13.13
CA ALA A 248 19.59 -17.63 12.54
C ALA A 248 19.41 -18.81 13.51
N GLU A 249 20.16 -18.83 14.63
CA GLU A 249 20.28 -19.98 15.53
C GLU A 249 18.94 -20.51 16.01
N VAL A 250 18.05 -19.62 16.48
CA VAL A 250 16.75 -20.03 17.00
C VAL A 250 15.84 -20.59 15.90
N SER A 251 15.81 -19.96 14.73
CA SER A 251 15.02 -20.43 13.58
C SER A 251 15.52 -21.78 13.06
N TYR A 252 16.84 -21.96 13.01
CA TYR A 252 17.47 -23.22 12.66
C TYR A 252 17.10 -24.34 13.64
N PHE A 253 17.28 -24.11 14.94
CA PHE A 253 16.91 -25.11 15.96
C PHE A 253 15.42 -25.42 15.96
N SER A 254 14.56 -24.42 15.75
CA SER A 254 13.11 -24.62 15.63
C SER A 254 12.75 -25.47 14.41
N ALA A 255 13.45 -25.30 13.28
CA ALA A 255 13.26 -26.12 12.09
C ALA A 255 13.71 -27.58 12.32
N MET A 256 14.86 -27.78 13.00
CA MET A 256 15.35 -29.10 13.37
C MET A 256 14.39 -29.82 14.34
N ALA A 257 13.86 -29.09 15.32
CA ALA A 257 12.85 -29.59 16.26
C ALA A 257 11.57 -30.05 15.54
N ARG A 258 11.08 -29.26 14.57
CA ARG A 258 9.89 -29.56 13.77
C ARG A 258 10.00 -30.83 12.92
N VAL A 259 11.22 -31.22 12.57
CA VAL A 259 11.49 -32.45 11.82
C VAL A 259 11.72 -33.66 12.75
N GLY A 260 11.88 -33.43 14.06
CA GLY A 260 12.18 -34.48 15.04
C GLY A 260 13.68 -34.76 15.22
N ASP A 261 14.54 -33.98 14.58
CA ASP A 261 16.01 -34.16 14.58
C ASP A 261 16.68 -33.54 15.83
N LEU A 262 16.03 -33.62 17.00
CA LEU A 262 16.49 -33.03 18.26
C LEU A 262 17.87 -33.55 18.68
N ASN A 263 18.16 -34.83 18.45
CA ASN A 263 19.45 -35.46 18.70
C ASN A 263 20.64 -34.69 18.09
N LYS A 264 20.49 -34.11 16.89
CA LYS A 264 21.57 -33.38 16.20
C LYS A 264 21.90 -32.04 16.85
N ILE A 265 20.93 -31.44 17.55
CA ILE A 265 21.07 -30.11 18.18
C ILE A 265 21.13 -30.19 19.71
N GLU A 266 20.99 -31.39 20.29
CA GLU A 266 20.88 -31.62 21.73
C GLU A 266 21.99 -30.93 22.54
N LEU A 267 23.26 -31.09 22.14
CA LEU A 267 24.38 -30.48 22.84
C LEU A 267 24.37 -28.95 22.80
N SER A 268 23.86 -28.36 21.71
CA SER A 268 23.71 -26.92 21.58
C SER A 268 22.56 -26.41 22.43
N LEU A 269 21.44 -27.14 22.50
CA LEU A 269 20.33 -26.83 23.39
C LEU A 269 20.74 -26.91 24.87
N ILE A 270 21.57 -27.89 25.25
CA ILE A 270 22.13 -27.96 26.62
C ILE A 270 23.03 -26.76 26.93
N LYS A 271 23.80 -26.26 25.96
CA LYS A 271 24.61 -25.04 26.15
C LYS A 271 23.71 -23.80 26.32
N MET A 272 22.61 -23.73 25.58
CA MET A 272 21.63 -22.65 25.68
C MET A 272 20.87 -22.67 27.02
N LEU A 273 20.51 -23.86 27.48
CA LEU A 273 19.88 -24.10 28.78
C LEU A 273 20.72 -23.59 29.97
N LYS A 274 22.05 -23.57 29.86
CA LYS A 274 22.94 -23.03 30.92
C LYS A 274 22.93 -21.49 31.00
N LYS A 275 22.30 -20.79 30.05
CA LYS A 275 22.30 -19.33 29.96
C LYS A 275 20.89 -18.80 30.25
N PRO A 276 20.66 -18.12 31.39
CA PRO A 276 19.33 -17.65 31.78
C PRO A 276 18.61 -16.78 30.74
N LEU A 277 19.37 -15.93 30.03
CA LEU A 277 18.82 -15.05 28.99
C LEU A 277 18.26 -15.80 27.77
N GLN A 278 18.56 -17.10 27.61
CA GLN A 278 18.12 -17.91 26.47
C GLN A 278 17.01 -18.92 26.82
N HIS A 279 16.49 -18.91 28.05
CA HIS A 279 15.41 -19.84 28.45
C HIS A 279 14.14 -19.65 27.61
N LYS A 280 13.76 -18.40 27.32
CA LYS A 280 12.63 -18.09 26.44
C LYS A 280 12.83 -18.60 25.01
N ASP A 281 14.06 -18.50 24.49
CA ASP A 281 14.40 -19.04 23.17
C ASP A 281 14.37 -20.57 23.16
N LEU A 282 14.84 -21.22 24.22
CA LEU A 282 14.74 -22.67 24.39
C LEU A 282 13.29 -23.16 24.38
N ALA A 283 12.42 -22.50 25.13
CA ALA A 283 11.00 -22.82 25.19
C ALA A 283 10.35 -22.66 23.80
N ARG A 284 10.66 -21.56 23.10
CA ARG A 284 10.20 -21.29 21.74
C ARG A 284 10.64 -22.35 20.73
N ILE A 285 11.89 -22.83 20.82
CA ILE A 285 12.40 -23.90 19.95
C ILE A 285 11.65 -25.19 20.20
N LEU A 286 11.56 -25.61 21.46
CA LEU A 286 10.99 -26.90 21.83
C LEU A 286 9.47 -26.94 21.60
N ARG A 287 8.80 -25.80 21.60
CA ARG A 287 7.39 -25.70 21.20
C ARG A 287 7.11 -26.22 19.79
N ALA A 288 8.07 -26.08 18.87
CA ALA A 288 7.96 -26.58 17.52
C ALA A 288 8.28 -28.08 17.39
N SER A 289 8.69 -28.76 18.47
CA SER A 289 9.12 -30.14 18.44
C SER A 289 8.01 -31.11 18.04
N THR A 290 8.33 -31.99 17.10
CA THR A 290 7.57 -33.22 16.83
C THR A 290 8.18 -34.40 17.58
N ALA A 291 7.64 -35.60 17.38
CA ALA A 291 8.23 -36.82 17.95
C ALA A 291 9.71 -36.94 17.57
N GLY A 292 10.57 -37.12 18.56
CA GLY A 292 12.03 -37.10 18.40
C GLY A 292 12.70 -37.24 19.76
N ASP A 293 13.95 -37.68 19.77
CA ASP A 293 14.67 -38.02 21.00
C ASP A 293 15.75 -36.97 21.35
N ALA A 294 15.89 -36.69 22.64
CA ALA A 294 16.89 -35.82 23.28
C ALA A 294 16.92 -36.03 24.82
N LEU A 295 17.19 -37.27 25.24
CA LEU A 295 17.21 -37.69 26.66
C LEU A 295 18.19 -36.91 27.55
N LYS A 296 19.37 -36.52 27.03
CA LYS A 296 20.37 -35.76 27.82
C LYS A 296 19.88 -34.35 28.07
N LEU A 297 19.20 -33.75 27.09
CA LEU A 297 18.55 -32.45 27.29
C LEU A 297 17.46 -32.54 28.35
N GLN A 298 16.59 -33.56 28.30
CA GLN A 298 15.54 -33.75 29.30
C GLN A 298 16.13 -33.88 30.71
N THR A 299 17.15 -34.73 30.88
CA THR A 299 17.81 -34.92 32.19
C THR A 299 18.41 -33.60 32.70
N SER A 300 19.14 -32.88 31.84
CA SER A 300 19.76 -31.60 32.20
C SER A 300 18.72 -30.55 32.59
N LEU A 301 17.59 -30.53 31.89
CA LEU A 301 16.52 -29.57 32.11
C LEU A 301 15.77 -29.86 33.42
N GLN A 302 15.51 -31.13 33.73
CA GLN A 302 14.97 -31.56 35.03
C GLN A 302 15.92 -31.21 36.19
N ASP A 303 17.23 -31.38 36.03
CA ASP A 303 18.20 -31.04 37.07
C ASP A 303 18.27 -29.55 37.39
N ILE A 304 18.07 -28.69 36.38
CA ILE A 304 17.98 -27.24 36.60
C ILE A 304 16.65 -26.87 37.26
N LEU A 305 15.54 -27.46 36.81
CA LEU A 305 14.21 -27.23 37.40
C LEU A 305 14.11 -27.69 38.86
N LYS A 306 14.93 -28.64 39.32
CA LYS A 306 15.03 -28.97 40.76
C LYS A 306 15.50 -27.78 41.61
N LYS A 307 16.28 -26.87 41.03
CA LYS A 307 16.80 -25.68 41.71
C LYS A 307 15.93 -24.44 41.46
N ASP A 308 15.28 -24.39 40.30
CA ASP A 308 14.46 -23.27 39.83
C ASP A 308 13.07 -23.77 39.42
N THR A 309 12.25 -24.12 40.42
CA THR A 309 10.98 -24.85 40.21
C THR A 309 9.87 -24.01 39.60
N GLU A 310 10.01 -22.69 39.61
CA GLU A 310 8.98 -21.73 39.19
C GLU A 310 9.28 -21.08 37.83
N ASN A 311 10.36 -21.48 37.17
CA ASN A 311 10.74 -20.94 35.88
C ASN A 311 9.79 -21.42 34.77
N THR A 312 8.84 -20.56 34.41
CA THR A 312 7.78 -20.87 33.46
C THR A 312 8.33 -21.27 32.08
N ASP A 313 9.36 -20.58 31.57
CA ASP A 313 9.96 -20.90 30.28
C ASP A 313 10.56 -22.32 30.26
N LEU A 314 11.29 -22.69 31.32
CA LEU A 314 11.87 -24.02 31.43
C LEU A 314 10.82 -25.11 31.65
N LEU A 315 9.74 -24.82 32.37
CA LEU A 315 8.62 -25.76 32.51
C LEU A 315 7.92 -25.99 31.16
N LEU A 316 7.66 -24.92 30.39
CA LEU A 316 7.08 -25.04 29.04
C LEU A 316 8.01 -25.83 28.11
N ALA A 317 9.32 -25.57 28.17
CA ALA A 317 10.34 -26.34 27.46
C ALA A 317 10.29 -27.84 27.84
N LEU A 318 10.20 -28.16 29.13
CA LEU A 318 10.08 -29.55 29.60
C LEU A 318 8.82 -30.22 29.06
N ALA A 319 7.68 -29.54 29.11
CA ALA A 319 6.40 -30.09 28.68
C ALA A 319 6.41 -30.44 27.18
N CYS A 320 6.92 -29.53 26.35
CA CYS A 320 7.08 -29.76 24.92
C CYS A 320 8.08 -30.89 24.61
N LEU A 321 9.19 -30.98 25.36
CA LEU A 321 10.16 -32.06 25.18
C LEU A 321 9.60 -33.42 25.64
N ALA A 322 8.83 -33.45 26.72
CA ALA A 322 8.13 -34.65 27.18
C ALA A 322 7.11 -35.15 26.15
N ASN A 323 6.38 -34.25 25.49
CA ASN A 323 5.53 -34.58 24.33
C ASN A 323 6.34 -35.21 23.19
N ALA A 324 7.50 -34.65 22.85
CA ALA A 324 8.38 -35.18 21.80
C ALA A 324 8.87 -36.62 22.11
N HIS A 325 9.11 -36.93 23.39
CA HIS A 325 9.44 -38.28 23.87
C HIS A 325 8.23 -39.20 24.05
N GLY A 326 7.00 -38.75 23.79
CA GLY A 326 5.77 -39.52 24.01
C GLY A 326 5.35 -39.66 25.47
N GLN A 327 5.92 -38.89 26.39
CA GLN A 327 5.62 -38.88 27.82
C GLN A 327 4.44 -37.92 28.12
N TYR A 328 3.27 -38.18 27.54
CA TYR A 328 2.12 -37.25 27.55
C TYR A 328 1.59 -36.95 28.96
N ASP A 329 1.59 -37.92 29.89
CA ASP A 329 1.16 -37.69 31.28
C ASP A 329 2.11 -36.78 32.07
N LEU A 330 3.41 -36.82 31.74
CA LEU A 330 4.36 -35.86 32.31
C LEU A 330 4.11 -34.48 31.72
N ALA A 331 3.98 -34.39 30.40
CA ALA A 331 3.73 -33.13 29.70
C ALA A 331 2.46 -32.44 30.21
N ALA A 332 1.34 -33.16 30.34
CA ALA A 332 0.07 -32.61 30.83
C ALA A 332 0.19 -32.02 32.24
N ARG A 333 0.86 -32.73 33.17
CA ARG A 333 1.09 -32.25 34.53
C ARG A 333 1.98 -31.00 34.58
N VAL A 334 2.97 -30.93 33.70
CA VAL A 334 3.85 -29.74 33.62
C VAL A 334 3.10 -28.55 33.00
N PHE A 335 2.29 -28.78 31.97
CA PHE A 335 1.42 -27.75 31.39
C PHE A 335 0.39 -27.22 32.40
N ASP A 336 -0.18 -28.08 33.25
CA ASP A 336 -1.08 -27.63 34.33
C ASP A 336 -0.42 -26.60 35.28
N LYS A 337 0.91 -26.69 35.46
CA LYS A 337 1.67 -25.74 36.29
C LYS A 337 2.10 -24.49 35.53
N ALA A 338 2.48 -24.62 34.25
CA ALA A 338 3.18 -23.58 33.50
C ALA A 338 2.29 -22.78 32.53
N LEU A 339 1.17 -23.35 32.08
CA LEU A 339 0.27 -22.72 31.13
C LEU A 339 -0.56 -21.64 31.84
N ASN A 340 -0.61 -20.44 31.27
CA ASN A 340 -1.35 -19.30 31.80
C ASN A 340 -1.94 -18.46 30.65
N ALA A 341 -2.70 -17.40 30.98
CA ALA A 341 -3.38 -16.58 29.98
C ALA A 341 -2.42 -15.94 28.95
N ASP A 342 -1.20 -15.60 29.35
CA ASP A 342 -0.23 -14.91 28.49
C ASP A 342 0.45 -15.84 27.48
N ASN A 343 0.60 -17.13 27.81
CA ASN A 343 1.32 -18.11 26.99
C ASN A 343 0.41 -19.19 26.36
N ARG A 344 -0.89 -19.19 26.68
CA ARG A 344 -1.85 -20.19 26.22
C ARG A 344 -1.91 -20.31 24.70
N ASP A 345 -2.07 -19.19 24.00
CA ASP A 345 -2.20 -19.18 22.53
C ASP A 345 -0.94 -19.69 21.84
N GLU A 346 0.22 -19.33 22.41
CA GLU A 346 1.51 -19.74 21.91
C GLU A 346 1.71 -21.27 22.00
N TYR A 347 1.34 -21.89 23.11
CA TYR A 347 1.58 -23.31 23.39
C TYR A 347 0.36 -24.21 23.18
N LEU A 348 -0.75 -23.67 22.68
CA LEU A 348 -2.03 -24.35 22.54
C LEU A 348 -1.90 -25.73 21.89
N GLN A 349 -1.20 -25.83 20.77
CA GLN A 349 -1.04 -27.10 20.05
C GLN A 349 -0.33 -28.18 20.89
N GLN A 350 0.71 -27.81 21.63
CA GLN A 350 1.46 -28.74 22.49
C GLN A 350 0.68 -29.11 23.75
N ALA A 351 -0.03 -28.15 24.34
CA ALA A 351 -0.87 -28.39 25.50
C ALA A 351 -2.02 -29.35 25.14
N VAL A 352 -2.75 -29.07 24.06
CA VAL A 352 -3.82 -29.95 23.55
C VAL A 352 -3.29 -31.35 23.24
N LEU A 353 -2.14 -31.48 22.58
CA LEU A 353 -1.52 -32.77 22.30
C LEU A 353 -1.33 -33.59 23.59
N SER A 354 -0.79 -32.97 24.64
CA SER A 354 -0.56 -33.64 25.93
C SER A 354 -1.87 -34.05 26.63
N TYR A 355 -2.88 -33.18 26.67
CA TYR A 355 -4.16 -33.45 27.31
C TYR A 355 -4.97 -34.53 26.56
N SER A 356 -4.96 -34.48 25.22
CA SER A 356 -5.67 -35.46 24.39
C SER A 356 -5.12 -36.89 24.49
N LYS A 357 -3.81 -37.02 24.74
CA LYS A 357 -3.10 -38.31 24.82
C LYS A 357 -2.80 -38.77 26.24
N SER A 358 -3.20 -37.99 27.23
CA SER A 358 -3.14 -38.35 28.65
C SER A 358 -4.55 -38.68 29.17
N ALA A 359 -4.65 -39.04 30.45
CA ALA A 359 -5.92 -39.32 31.11
C ALA A 359 -6.82 -38.07 31.35
N GLN A 360 -6.59 -36.95 30.65
CA GLN A 360 -7.29 -35.67 30.85
C GLN A 360 -7.82 -35.03 29.54
N PRO A 361 -8.55 -35.76 28.67
CA PRO A 361 -8.99 -35.23 27.39
C PRO A 361 -9.98 -34.06 27.50
N ASP A 362 -10.76 -33.97 28.58
CA ASP A 362 -11.74 -32.89 28.78
C ASP A 362 -11.08 -31.50 28.85
N LYS A 363 -9.87 -31.41 29.40
CA LYS A 363 -9.10 -30.16 29.44
C LYS A 363 -8.68 -29.70 28.05
N ALA A 364 -8.46 -30.63 27.11
CA ALA A 364 -8.15 -30.29 25.73
C ALA A 364 -9.31 -29.54 25.07
N LEU A 365 -10.56 -29.91 25.39
CA LEU A 365 -11.76 -29.25 24.86
C LEU A 365 -11.94 -27.84 25.41
N VAL A 366 -11.68 -27.64 26.70
CA VAL A 366 -11.72 -26.32 27.34
C VAL A 366 -10.68 -25.38 26.72
N LEU A 367 -9.54 -25.90 26.27
CA LEU A 367 -8.51 -25.07 25.67
C LEU A 367 -8.94 -24.39 24.36
N TYR A 368 -9.93 -24.94 23.64
CA TYR A 368 -10.48 -24.37 22.40
C TYR A 368 -11.57 -23.31 22.63
N GLN A 369 -12.04 -23.14 23.86
CA GLN A 369 -12.99 -22.10 24.28
C GLN A 369 -12.25 -20.89 24.83
#